data_AF-A0A7V3DJ01-F1
#
_entry.id   AF-A0A7V3DJ01-F1
#
_cell.length_a   1.000
_cell.length_b   1.000
_cell.length_c   1.000
_cell.angle_alpha   90.00
_cell.angle_beta   90.00
_cell.angle_gamma   90.00
#
_symmetry.space_group_name_H-M   'P 1'
#
loop_
_entity.id
_entity.type
_entity.pdbx_description
1 polymer ?
#
loop_
_entity_poly.entity_id
_entity_poly.type
_entity_poly.pdbx_seq_one_letter_code
_entity_poly.pdbx_strand_id
1 'polypeptide(L)'
;MAWTMYTAIYELRSPLHIGSHRMGKVQRTRYYIPARNLWGAVTEALTRRGFSTADAPQGDYRKIGAWVKAHCAFGYWFIQENGQLLYPHYDGGKLKYGYLTATEFERRYLDAHVTTALDPSTTSAEDGSLHEVEFIAPYHPVKPSKTEKVTLTRIGGWVFLDETALPLLGEESKWRAWLKALQIGGERRYGFGMLRLVEMKLVNDSQTDRTSTRPRQSIPKGTPLLAHTVIASSIRVRGQVEPLVGRMTSQSHAFGFELTAGIVCWTPGSVPMDDVQVQFEPEGHWHVV
;
A
#
# COMPACT_ATOMS: atom_id res chain seq x y z
N MET A 1 -7.89 -8.70 -22.97
CA MET A 1 -7.49 -7.32 -22.68
C MET A 1 -6.02 -7.30 -22.39
N ALA A 2 -5.27 -6.30 -22.86
CA ALA A 2 -3.83 -6.22 -22.60
C ALA A 2 -3.53 -5.21 -21.48
N TRP A 3 -2.70 -5.63 -20.51
CA TRP A 3 -2.22 -4.80 -19.40
C TRP A 3 -0.81 -4.28 -19.69
N THR A 4 -0.57 -3.00 -19.39
CA THR A 4 0.76 -2.38 -19.40
C THR A 4 1.23 -2.16 -17.98
N MET A 5 2.43 -2.63 -17.66
CA MET A 5 3.00 -2.58 -16.32
C MET A 5 3.97 -1.42 -16.16
N TYR A 6 3.88 -0.74 -15.03
CA TYR A 6 4.75 0.34 -14.63
C TYR A 6 5.25 0.12 -13.20
N THR A 7 6.39 0.72 -12.89
CA THR A 7 6.79 1.01 -11.51
C THR A 7 6.53 2.48 -11.24
N ALA A 8 5.85 2.77 -10.12
CA ALA A 8 5.64 4.13 -9.65
C ALA A 8 6.35 4.32 -8.29
N ILE A 9 7.20 5.35 -8.20
CA ILE A 9 7.94 5.69 -6.97
C ILE A 9 7.50 7.07 -6.49
N TYR A 10 7.15 7.15 -5.21
CA TYR A 10 6.77 8.36 -4.50
C TYR A 10 7.72 8.63 -3.34
N GLU A 11 7.93 9.90 -3.03
CA GLU A 11 8.53 10.34 -1.77
C GLU A 11 7.44 10.64 -0.74
N LEU A 12 7.64 10.17 0.47
CA LEU A 12 6.78 10.43 1.60
C LEU A 12 7.06 11.83 2.17
N ARG A 13 6.02 12.66 2.26
CA ARG A 13 6.10 14.09 2.63
C ARG A 13 5.50 14.40 4.01
N SER A 14 4.89 13.42 4.65
CA SER A 14 4.36 13.49 6.02
C SER A 14 4.40 12.09 6.64
N PRO A 15 4.22 11.93 7.96
CA PRO A 15 4.02 10.61 8.57
C PRO A 15 2.96 9.77 7.82
N LEU A 16 3.18 8.46 7.71
CA LEU A 16 2.26 7.53 7.06
C LEU A 16 1.80 6.45 8.02
N HIS A 17 0.50 6.40 8.29
CA HIS A 17 -0.11 5.32 9.07
C HIS A 17 -1.00 4.44 8.18
N ILE A 18 -0.61 3.18 8.02
CA ILE A 18 -1.41 2.14 7.36
C ILE A 18 -1.88 1.18 8.45
N GLY A 19 -3.12 1.35 8.95
CA GLY A 19 -3.62 0.58 10.09
C GLY A 19 -3.37 -0.94 9.98
N SER A 20 -2.84 -1.52 11.06
CA SER A 20 -2.58 -2.95 11.22
C SER A 20 -3.38 -3.50 12.40
N HIS A 21 -2.72 -3.74 13.53
CA HIS A 21 -3.32 -4.23 14.76
C HIS A 21 -3.08 -3.24 15.90
N ARG A 22 -3.91 -3.29 16.94
CA ARG A 22 -3.74 -2.47 18.15
C ARG A 22 -3.09 -3.31 19.24
N MET A 23 -2.03 -2.80 19.87
CA MET A 23 -1.39 -3.39 21.04
C MET A 23 -1.50 -2.41 22.21
N GLY A 24 -2.40 -2.69 23.15
CA GLY A 24 -2.73 -1.74 24.22
C GLY A 24 -3.26 -0.41 23.65
N LYS A 25 -2.57 0.69 23.96
CA LYS A 25 -2.88 2.04 23.46
C LYS A 25 -2.15 2.40 22.15
N VAL A 26 -1.30 1.50 21.66
CA VAL A 26 -0.50 1.70 20.45
C VAL A 26 -1.25 1.15 19.23
N GLN A 27 -1.52 2.02 18.26
CA GLN A 27 -2.04 1.66 16.96
C GLN A 27 -0.87 1.41 16.01
N ARG A 28 -0.63 0.15 15.63
CA ARG A 28 0.50 -0.22 14.77
C ARG A 28 0.22 0.07 13.30
N THR A 29 1.28 0.32 12.55
CA THR A 29 1.24 0.49 11.09
C THR A 29 1.77 -0.75 10.36
N ARG A 30 1.25 -1.03 9.17
CA ARG A 30 1.89 -1.94 8.22
C ARG A 30 3.12 -1.25 7.63
N TYR A 31 4.12 -2.05 7.26
CA TYR A 31 5.40 -1.57 6.72
C TYR A 31 5.41 -1.45 5.19
N TYR A 32 4.23 -1.59 4.60
CA TYR A 32 3.94 -1.51 3.18
C TYR A 32 2.52 -0.98 3.00
N ILE A 33 2.20 -0.53 1.79
CA ILE A 33 0.90 -0.01 1.42
C ILE A 33 0.14 -1.08 0.61
N PRO A 34 -0.95 -1.64 1.14
CA PRO A 34 -1.83 -2.52 0.39
C PRO A 34 -2.48 -1.82 -0.81
N ALA A 35 -2.72 -2.58 -1.87
CA ALA A 35 -3.37 -2.10 -3.09
C ALA A 35 -4.75 -1.45 -2.85
N ARG A 36 -5.51 -1.90 -1.85
CA ARG A 36 -6.78 -1.26 -1.47
C ARG A 36 -6.60 0.20 -1.04
N ASN A 37 -5.54 0.51 -0.29
CA ASN A 37 -5.23 1.88 0.10
C ASN A 37 -4.87 2.74 -1.11
N LEU A 38 -4.15 2.17 -2.08
CA LEU A 38 -3.81 2.83 -3.34
C LEU A 38 -5.05 3.12 -4.18
N TRP A 39 -5.94 2.13 -4.32
CA TRP A 39 -7.23 2.30 -4.99
C TRP A 39 -8.02 3.47 -4.41
N GLY A 40 -8.16 3.55 -3.09
CA GLY A 40 -8.86 4.66 -2.43
C GLY A 40 -8.19 6.02 -2.68
N ALA A 41 -6.87 6.11 -2.54
CA ALA A 41 -6.11 7.34 -2.74
C ALA A 41 -6.14 7.83 -4.20
N VAL A 42 -6.02 6.92 -5.16
CA VAL A 42 -6.11 7.22 -6.61
C VAL A 42 -7.53 7.67 -6.96
N THR A 43 -8.55 6.95 -6.48
CA THR A 43 -9.97 7.32 -6.69
C THR A 43 -10.23 8.74 -6.23
N GLU A 44 -9.82 9.09 -5.00
CA GLU A 44 -10.01 10.44 -4.48
C GLU A 44 -9.24 11.48 -5.29
N ALA A 45 -7.98 11.22 -5.61
CA ALA A 45 -7.14 12.16 -6.35
C ALA A 45 -7.72 12.47 -7.74
N LEU A 46 -8.16 11.44 -8.47
CA LEU A 46 -8.83 11.59 -9.76
C LEU A 46 -10.12 12.39 -9.62
N THR A 47 -10.98 11.99 -8.68
CA THR A 47 -12.28 12.63 -8.47
C THR A 47 -12.14 14.12 -8.16
N ARG A 48 -11.25 14.47 -7.21
CA ARG A 48 -11.03 15.86 -6.81
C ARG A 48 -10.42 16.74 -7.90
N ARG A 49 -9.66 16.14 -8.83
CA ARG A 49 -8.98 16.86 -9.91
C ARG A 49 -9.84 17.04 -11.17
N GLY A 50 -11.09 16.56 -11.14
CA GLY A 50 -12.01 16.71 -12.26
C GLY A 50 -11.88 15.62 -13.32
N PHE A 51 -11.29 14.47 -13.00
CA PHE A 51 -11.21 13.34 -13.92
C PHE A 51 -12.62 12.85 -14.28
N SER A 52 -12.81 12.49 -15.55
CA SER A 52 -14.06 11.89 -16.03
C SER A 52 -13.81 10.97 -17.22
N THR A 53 -14.70 9.99 -17.38
CA THR A 53 -14.80 9.09 -18.53
C THR A 53 -16.27 8.93 -18.90
N ALA A 54 -16.57 8.24 -20.00
CA ALA A 54 -17.95 7.97 -20.42
C ALA A 54 -18.75 7.26 -19.31
N ASP A 55 -18.12 6.32 -18.60
CA ASP A 55 -18.77 5.50 -17.55
C ASP A 55 -18.60 6.07 -16.14
N ALA A 56 -17.73 7.08 -15.96
CA ALA A 56 -17.44 7.72 -14.69
C ALA A 56 -17.49 9.25 -14.79
N PRO A 57 -18.66 9.86 -14.52
CA PRO A 57 -18.82 11.30 -14.50
C PRO A 57 -17.94 11.98 -13.46
N GLN A 58 -17.59 13.23 -13.74
CA GLN A 58 -16.81 14.07 -12.85
C GLN A 58 -17.46 14.17 -11.46
N GLY A 59 -16.67 14.01 -10.40
CA GLY A 59 -17.13 14.16 -9.01
C GLY A 59 -17.81 12.91 -8.42
N ASP A 60 -18.12 11.89 -9.23
CA ASP A 60 -18.74 10.65 -8.76
C ASP A 60 -17.68 9.66 -8.24
N TYR A 61 -17.41 9.73 -6.93
CA TYR A 61 -16.45 8.84 -6.27
C TYR A 61 -16.75 7.35 -6.46
N ARG A 62 -18.02 6.96 -6.55
CA ARG A 62 -18.38 5.53 -6.68
C ARG A 62 -18.06 5.04 -8.08
N LYS A 63 -18.47 5.79 -9.11
CA LYS A 63 -18.19 5.42 -10.51
C LYS A 63 -16.72 5.53 -10.86
N ILE A 64 -16.03 6.57 -10.38
CA ILE A 64 -14.57 6.69 -10.56
C ILE A 64 -13.86 5.54 -9.84
N GLY A 65 -14.28 5.20 -8.61
CA GLY A 65 -13.71 4.07 -7.88
C GLY A 65 -13.92 2.73 -8.57
N ALA A 66 -15.11 2.51 -9.13
CA ALA A 66 -15.41 1.32 -9.93
C ALA A 66 -14.54 1.28 -11.20
N TRP A 67 -14.40 2.40 -11.89
CA TRP A 67 -13.56 2.54 -13.09
C TRP A 67 -12.09 2.24 -12.78
N VAL A 68 -11.52 2.82 -11.71
CA VAL A 68 -10.14 2.53 -11.28
C VAL A 68 -9.97 1.06 -10.93
N LYS A 69 -10.95 0.45 -10.25
CA LYS A 69 -10.89 -0.97 -9.87
C LYS A 69 -10.92 -1.90 -11.07
N ALA A 70 -11.67 -1.54 -12.11
CA ALA A 70 -11.78 -2.30 -13.35
C ALA A 70 -10.52 -2.17 -14.22
N HIS A 71 -10.04 -0.95 -14.44
CA HIS A 71 -9.05 -0.62 -15.47
C HIS A 71 -7.62 -0.41 -14.94
N CYS A 72 -7.47 -0.35 -13.62
CA CYS A 72 -6.17 -0.32 -12.95
C CYS A 72 -6.02 -1.55 -12.04
N ALA A 73 -4.78 -2.03 -11.91
CA ALA A 73 -4.39 -2.95 -10.85
C ALA A 73 -3.13 -2.44 -10.16
N PHE A 74 -3.00 -2.73 -8.87
CA PHE A 74 -1.86 -2.28 -8.08
C PHE A 74 -1.22 -3.47 -7.38
N GLY A 75 0.11 -3.55 -7.44
CA GLY A 75 0.86 -4.33 -6.46
C GLY A 75 0.87 -3.60 -5.12
N TYR A 76 1.33 -4.27 -4.07
CA TYR A 76 1.62 -3.58 -2.81
C TYR A 76 2.85 -2.70 -3.01
N TRP A 77 2.87 -1.55 -2.35
CA TRP A 77 4.02 -0.64 -2.41
C TRP A 77 4.86 -0.76 -1.15
N PHE A 78 6.18 -0.80 -1.34
CA PHE A 78 7.17 -1.02 -0.28
C PHE A 78 8.10 0.18 -0.19
N ILE A 79 8.72 0.36 0.97
CA ILE A 79 9.83 1.31 1.11
C ILE A 79 10.95 0.92 0.15
N GLN A 80 11.59 1.92 -0.44
CA GLN A 80 12.71 1.76 -1.36
C GLN A 80 13.95 2.45 -0.80
N GLU A 81 15.08 1.76 -0.86
CA GLU A 81 16.39 2.31 -0.51
C GLU A 81 17.41 1.89 -1.56
N ASN A 82 18.21 2.84 -2.06
CA ASN A 82 19.26 2.59 -3.07
C ASN A 82 18.78 1.81 -4.31
N GLY A 83 17.55 2.08 -4.76
CA GLY A 83 16.97 1.40 -5.92
C GLY A 83 16.27 0.07 -5.58
N GLN A 84 16.43 -0.48 -4.38
CA GLN A 84 15.86 -1.77 -3.98
C GLN A 84 14.60 -1.60 -3.13
N LEU A 85 13.58 -2.41 -3.41
CA LEU A 85 12.37 -2.50 -2.59
C LEU A 85 12.66 -3.33 -1.33
N LEU A 86 12.32 -2.79 -0.17
CA LEU A 86 12.44 -3.43 1.13
C LEU A 86 11.19 -4.27 1.45
N TYR A 87 10.84 -5.20 0.55
CA TYR A 87 9.72 -6.12 0.77
C TYR A 87 10.08 -7.18 1.83
N PRO A 88 9.08 -7.71 2.56
CA PRO A 88 9.29 -8.74 3.57
C PRO A 88 9.73 -10.05 2.94
N HIS A 89 10.65 -10.77 3.58
CA HIS A 89 10.99 -12.15 3.28
C HIS A 89 11.62 -12.83 4.49
N TYR A 90 11.76 -14.16 4.44
CA TYR A 90 12.41 -14.93 5.48
C TYR A 90 13.81 -15.37 5.05
N ASP A 91 14.80 -15.10 5.90
CA ASP A 91 16.17 -15.58 5.78
C ASP A 91 16.61 -16.21 7.10
N GLY A 92 17.06 -17.46 7.08
CA GLY A 92 17.40 -18.22 8.29
C GLY A 92 16.25 -18.30 9.32
N GLY A 93 14.99 -18.32 8.86
CA GLY A 93 13.81 -18.32 9.72
C GLY A 93 13.48 -16.97 10.37
N LYS A 94 14.21 -15.90 10.04
CA LYS A 94 13.98 -14.54 10.55
C LYS A 94 13.35 -13.67 9.46
N LEU A 95 12.34 -12.89 9.85
CA LEU A 95 11.74 -11.90 8.97
C LEU A 95 12.72 -10.74 8.74
N LYS A 96 12.91 -10.39 7.47
CA LYS A 96 13.71 -9.29 6.97
C LYS A 96 12.89 -8.42 6.01
N TYR A 97 13.33 -7.18 5.82
CA TYR A 97 12.75 -6.24 4.87
C TYR A 97 13.85 -5.77 3.92
N GLY A 98 13.87 -6.32 2.71
CA GLY A 98 15.06 -6.28 1.87
C GLY A 98 16.28 -6.77 2.65
N TYR A 99 17.41 -6.08 2.57
CA TYR A 99 18.63 -6.49 3.24
C TYR A 99 18.66 -6.25 4.76
N LEU A 100 17.62 -5.61 5.34
CA LEU A 100 17.55 -5.25 6.76
C LEU A 100 16.85 -6.32 7.59
N THR A 101 17.32 -6.55 8.81
CA THR A 101 16.52 -7.24 9.82
C THR A 101 15.28 -6.43 10.17
N ALA A 102 14.23 -7.09 10.70
CA ALA A 102 13.04 -6.39 11.17
C ALA A 102 13.36 -5.24 12.14
N THR A 103 14.23 -5.48 13.14
CA THR A 103 14.63 -4.45 14.11
C THR A 103 15.38 -3.29 13.48
N GLU A 104 16.27 -3.55 12.52
CA GLU A 104 16.95 -2.48 11.79
C GLU A 104 15.97 -1.66 10.97
N PHE A 105 15.04 -2.31 10.26
CA PHE A 105 14.00 -1.63 9.50
C PHE A 105 13.11 -0.77 10.40
N GLU A 106 12.65 -1.29 11.53
CA GLU A 106 11.81 -0.59 12.51
C GLU A 106 12.54 0.64 13.07
N ARG A 107 13.76 0.47 13.56
CA ARG A 107 14.59 1.60 14.06
C ARG A 107 14.82 2.67 13.00
N ARG A 108 14.82 2.26 11.73
CA ARG A 108 15.19 3.07 10.59
C ARG A 108 14.02 3.88 10.04
N TYR A 109 12.85 3.29 9.95
CA TYR A 109 11.71 3.84 9.21
C TYR A 109 10.46 4.05 10.06
N LEU A 110 10.40 3.54 11.29
CA LEU A 110 9.24 3.73 12.14
C LEU A 110 9.53 4.73 13.26
N ASP A 111 8.48 5.47 13.60
CA ASP A 111 8.42 6.29 14.79
C ASP A 111 6.97 6.31 15.29
N ALA A 112 6.72 6.93 16.44
CA ALA A 112 5.39 6.99 17.03
C ALA A 112 4.99 8.42 17.37
N HIS A 113 3.71 8.72 17.19
CA HIS A 113 3.10 9.98 17.61
C HIS A 113 2.21 9.72 18.81
N VAL A 114 2.50 10.40 19.93
CA VAL A 114 1.76 10.27 21.19
C VAL A 114 0.88 11.51 21.37
N THR A 115 -0.42 11.30 21.57
CA THR A 115 -1.42 12.34 21.72
C THR A 115 -2.31 12.05 22.91
N THR A 116 -2.71 13.11 23.62
CA THR A 116 -3.69 13.06 24.71
C THR A 116 -4.64 14.23 24.54
N ALA A 117 -5.92 14.04 24.85
CA ALA A 117 -6.87 15.14 24.93
C ALA A 117 -6.63 15.93 26.22
N LEU A 118 -7.02 17.21 26.21
CA LEU A 118 -6.98 18.08 27.37
C LEU A 118 -8.39 18.23 27.93
N ASP A 119 -8.53 18.07 29.25
CA ASP A 119 -9.74 18.42 29.96
C ASP A 119 -9.84 19.96 30.05
N PRO A 120 -10.85 20.58 29.42
CA PRO A 120 -10.98 22.03 29.40
C PRO A 120 -11.30 22.64 30.78
N SER A 121 -11.81 21.85 31.71
CA SER A 121 -12.19 22.32 33.06
C SER A 121 -11.00 22.40 34.01
N THR A 122 -10.02 21.52 33.84
CA THR A 122 -8.85 21.40 34.72
C THR A 122 -7.54 21.78 34.04
N THR A 123 -7.54 21.96 32.72
CA THR A 123 -6.35 22.11 31.87
C THR A 123 -5.34 20.97 32.01
N SER A 124 -5.76 19.81 32.54
CA SER A 124 -4.93 18.60 32.62
C SER A 124 -5.21 17.66 31.44
N ALA A 125 -4.44 16.57 31.34
CA ALA A 125 -4.77 15.51 30.40
C ALA A 125 -6.11 14.87 30.77
N GLU A 126 -6.99 14.67 29.79
CA GLU A 126 -8.24 13.93 29.97
C GLU A 126 -7.91 12.45 30.19
N ASP A 127 -8.47 11.87 31.25
CA ASP A 127 -8.17 10.49 31.62
C ASP A 127 -8.60 9.52 30.51
N GLY A 128 -7.78 8.50 30.27
CA GLY A 128 -8.01 7.51 29.22
C GLY A 128 -7.76 8.00 27.77
N SER A 129 -7.56 9.30 27.53
CA SER A 129 -7.44 9.85 26.17
C SER A 129 -6.09 9.63 25.48
N LEU A 130 -5.06 9.20 26.23
CA LEU A 130 -3.74 8.90 25.69
C LEU A 130 -3.83 7.80 24.62
N HIS A 131 -3.37 8.12 23.41
CA HIS A 131 -3.22 7.17 22.33
C HIS A 131 -1.88 7.39 21.62
N GLU A 132 -1.33 6.31 21.12
CA GLU A 132 -0.07 6.31 20.38
C GLU A 132 -0.32 5.72 18.99
N VAL A 133 0.19 6.38 17.96
CA VAL A 133 0.06 5.94 16.58
C VAL A 133 1.45 5.74 15.99
N GLU A 134 1.79 4.49 15.68
CA GLU A 134 3.01 4.12 14.95
C GLU A 134 2.85 4.55 13.48
N PHE A 135 3.90 5.09 12.88
CA PHE A 135 3.89 5.54 11.50
C PHE A 135 5.22 5.25 10.80
N ILE A 136 5.17 5.13 9.47
CA ILE A 136 6.35 5.19 8.62
C ILE A 136 6.79 6.64 8.51
N ALA A 137 8.02 6.93 8.91
CA ALA A 137 8.58 8.26 8.96
C ALA A 137 8.85 8.80 7.54
N PRO A 138 8.59 10.10 7.30
CA PRO A 138 8.81 10.73 5.99
C PRO A 138 10.29 10.86 5.64
N TYR A 139 11.18 10.69 6.61
CA TYR A 139 12.62 10.77 6.43
C TYR A 139 13.36 9.64 7.12
N HIS A 140 14.49 9.28 6.54
CA HIS A 140 15.45 8.33 7.07
C HIS A 140 16.87 8.92 7.05
N PRO A 141 17.67 8.78 8.12
CA PRO A 141 17.30 8.20 9.41
C PRO A 141 16.36 9.08 10.23
N VAL A 142 15.48 8.42 10.99
CA VAL A 142 14.56 9.08 11.94
C VAL A 142 15.32 9.80 13.04
N LYS A 143 16.43 9.21 13.51
CA LYS A 143 17.31 9.75 14.55
C LYS A 143 18.75 9.86 14.00
N PRO A 144 19.03 10.87 13.15
CA PRO A 144 20.31 10.98 12.50
C PRO A 144 21.42 11.23 13.52
N SER A 145 22.53 10.51 13.38
CA SER A 145 23.78 10.89 14.03
C SER A 145 24.50 11.99 13.23
N LYS A 146 25.60 12.55 13.76
CA LYS A 146 26.38 13.60 13.06
C LYS A 146 26.87 13.19 11.67
N THR A 147 27.00 11.90 11.39
CA THR A 147 27.52 11.36 10.13
C THR A 147 26.43 10.94 9.14
N GLU A 148 25.17 10.85 9.58
CA GLU A 148 24.07 10.38 8.75
C GLU A 148 23.31 11.53 8.10
N LYS A 149 23.13 11.46 6.78
CA LYS A 149 22.34 12.45 6.03
C LYS A 149 20.88 12.04 6.03
N VAL A 150 20.01 12.99 6.38
CA VAL A 150 18.56 12.83 6.30
C VAL A 150 18.13 12.83 4.83
N THR A 151 17.38 11.80 4.44
CA THR A 151 16.81 11.62 3.10
C THR A 151 15.32 11.34 3.21
N LEU A 152 14.54 11.66 2.17
CA LEU A 152 13.11 11.36 2.17
C LEU A 152 12.88 9.87 1.92
N THR A 153 12.01 9.28 2.73
CA THR A 153 11.57 7.89 2.54
C THR A 153 10.87 7.77 1.20
N ARG A 154 11.35 6.85 0.35
CA ARG A 154 10.73 6.52 -0.93
C ARG A 154 9.88 5.27 -0.78
N ILE A 155 8.73 5.25 -1.42
CA ILE A 155 7.79 4.13 -1.42
C ILE A 155 7.29 3.92 -2.84
N GLY A 156 7.21 2.68 -3.29
CA GLY A 156 6.70 2.38 -4.61
C GLY A 156 6.50 0.91 -4.89
N GLY A 157 6.00 0.64 -6.08
CA GLY A 157 5.69 -0.72 -6.53
C GLY A 157 4.98 -0.69 -7.87
N TRP A 158 4.31 -1.79 -8.19
CA TRP A 158 3.74 -1.99 -9.51
C TRP A 158 2.37 -1.35 -9.68
N VAL A 159 2.15 -0.86 -10.89
CA VAL A 159 0.87 -0.36 -11.41
C VAL A 159 0.64 -1.03 -12.75
N PHE A 160 -0.56 -1.54 -12.97
CA PHE A 160 -1.00 -2.09 -14.24
C PHE A 160 -2.17 -1.26 -14.77
N LEU A 161 -2.10 -0.89 -16.04
CA LEU A 161 -3.14 -0.16 -16.74
C LEU A 161 -3.58 -0.99 -17.94
N ASP A 162 -4.87 -1.25 -18.05
CA ASP A 162 -5.40 -1.87 -19.25
C ASP A 162 -5.47 -0.86 -20.41
N GLU A 163 -5.89 -1.33 -21.58
CA GLU A 163 -6.09 -0.53 -22.79
C GLU A 163 -7.09 0.63 -22.66
N THR A 164 -7.98 0.62 -21.65
CA THR A 164 -8.91 1.72 -21.36
C THR A 164 -8.23 2.79 -20.52
N ALA A 165 -7.46 2.41 -19.50
CA ALA A 165 -6.74 3.35 -18.64
C ALA A 165 -5.45 3.90 -19.28
N LEU A 166 -4.81 3.12 -20.16
CA LEU A 166 -3.51 3.45 -20.77
C LEU A 166 -3.49 4.82 -21.47
N PRO A 167 -4.46 5.19 -22.32
CA PRO A 167 -4.45 6.50 -22.98
C PRO A 167 -4.64 7.67 -22.02
N LEU A 168 -5.22 7.43 -20.84
CA LEU A 168 -5.57 8.46 -19.86
C LEU A 168 -4.49 8.63 -18.79
N LEU A 169 -3.77 7.57 -18.46
CA LEU A 169 -2.83 7.52 -17.32
C LEU A 169 -1.44 7.00 -17.66
N GLY A 170 -1.24 6.35 -18.82
CA GLY A 170 -0.02 5.61 -19.14
C GLY A 170 1.21 6.45 -19.50
N GLU A 171 1.02 7.71 -19.89
CA GLU A 171 2.12 8.65 -20.07
C GLU A 171 2.46 9.31 -18.73
N GLU A 172 3.75 9.46 -18.42
CA GLU A 172 4.19 10.07 -17.16
C GLU A 172 3.65 11.49 -16.97
N SER A 173 3.51 12.27 -18.04
CA SER A 173 2.89 13.61 -18.02
C SER A 173 1.44 13.56 -17.54
N LYS A 174 0.65 12.62 -18.05
CA LYS A 174 -0.76 12.39 -17.68
C LYS A 174 -0.85 11.84 -16.26
N TRP A 175 -0.02 10.87 -15.91
CA TRP A 175 0.07 10.37 -14.53
C TRP A 175 0.42 11.49 -13.55
N ARG A 176 1.37 12.38 -13.90
CA ARG A 176 1.70 13.54 -13.07
C ARG A 176 0.54 14.53 -12.98
N ALA A 177 -0.16 14.82 -14.07
CA ALA A 177 -1.32 15.71 -14.04
C ALA A 177 -2.36 15.22 -13.02
N TRP A 178 -2.61 13.91 -13.01
CA TRP A 178 -3.68 13.30 -12.22
C TRP A 178 -3.27 12.80 -10.85
N LEU A 179 -2.01 12.40 -10.65
CA LEU A 179 -1.55 11.60 -9.51
C LEU A 179 -0.16 12.05 -8.99
N LYS A 180 0.31 13.26 -9.34
CA LYS A 180 1.57 13.83 -8.81
C LYS A 180 1.61 13.89 -7.28
N ALA A 181 0.47 14.13 -6.64
CA ALA A 181 0.34 14.05 -5.18
C ALA A 181 -0.84 13.16 -4.80
N LEU A 182 -0.64 12.31 -3.80
CA LEU A 182 -1.66 11.43 -3.22
C LEU A 182 -1.70 11.63 -1.71
N GLN A 183 -2.85 11.40 -1.10
CA GLN A 183 -2.97 11.27 0.36
C GLN A 183 -3.51 9.88 0.69
N ILE A 184 -2.79 9.11 1.50
CA ILE A 184 -3.06 7.69 1.73
C ILE A 184 -2.96 7.30 3.21
N GLY A 185 -3.79 6.35 3.63
CA GLY A 185 -3.77 5.81 5.00
C GLY A 185 -4.70 6.54 5.97
N GLY A 186 -4.46 6.32 7.27
CA GLY A 186 -5.19 6.92 8.40
C GLY A 186 -4.62 8.27 8.83
N GLU A 187 -5.18 8.84 9.90
CA GLU A 187 -4.74 10.11 10.51
C GLU A 187 -4.66 11.31 9.55
N ARG A 188 -5.47 11.28 8.48
CA ARG A 188 -5.46 12.33 7.43
C ARG A 188 -5.83 13.72 7.96
N ARG A 189 -6.65 13.79 9.02
CA ARG A 189 -7.01 15.05 9.69
C ARG A 189 -5.81 15.68 10.41
N TYR A 190 -4.85 14.86 10.84
CA TYR A 190 -3.57 15.31 11.40
C TYR A 190 -2.48 15.48 10.33
N GLY A 191 -2.86 15.48 9.04
CA GLY A 191 -1.94 15.73 7.93
C GLY A 191 -1.11 14.53 7.49
N PHE A 192 -1.44 13.30 7.93
CA PHE A 192 -0.71 12.09 7.54
C PHE A 192 -0.97 11.71 6.08
N GLY A 193 -0.07 10.90 5.53
CA GLY A 193 -0.27 10.19 4.27
C GLY A 193 0.13 10.90 2.99
N MET A 194 0.80 12.05 3.02
CA MET A 194 1.12 12.83 1.83
C MET A 194 2.27 12.21 1.04
N LEU A 195 2.00 11.81 -0.20
CA LEU A 195 2.98 11.25 -1.15
C LEU A 195 3.17 12.20 -2.34
N ARG A 196 4.40 12.29 -2.86
CA ARG A 196 4.71 13.03 -4.10
C ARG A 196 5.47 12.17 -5.10
N LEU A 197 4.98 12.11 -6.35
CA LEU A 197 5.57 11.28 -7.39
C LEU A 197 7.00 11.75 -7.72
N VAL A 198 7.94 10.81 -7.64
CA VAL A 198 9.32 10.97 -8.10
C VAL A 198 9.42 10.53 -9.56
N GLU A 199 8.96 9.34 -9.87
CA GLU A 199 9.06 8.76 -11.21
C GLU A 199 8.00 7.69 -11.47
N MET A 200 7.65 7.53 -12.74
CA MET A 200 6.88 6.40 -13.24
C MET A 200 7.60 5.84 -14.46
N LYS A 201 7.90 4.54 -14.45
CA LYS A 201 8.70 3.87 -15.49
C LYS A 201 7.96 2.68 -16.03
N LEU A 202 7.95 2.55 -17.36
CA LEU A 202 7.45 1.35 -18.04
C LEU A 202 8.31 0.14 -17.65
N VAL A 203 7.68 -0.99 -17.37
CA VAL A 203 8.34 -2.24 -17.00
C VAL A 203 8.10 -3.27 -18.09
N ASN A 204 9.20 -3.74 -18.68
CA ASN A 204 9.21 -4.92 -19.54
C ASN A 204 9.60 -6.12 -18.67
N ASP A 205 8.59 -6.84 -18.21
CA ASP A 205 8.74 -8.05 -17.39
C ASP A 205 8.07 -9.22 -18.10
N SER A 206 8.81 -10.31 -18.24
CA SER A 206 8.36 -11.55 -18.89
C SER A 206 7.66 -12.51 -17.93
N GLN A 207 7.75 -12.28 -16.61
CA GLN A 207 7.16 -13.14 -15.59
C GLN A 207 5.69 -12.82 -15.28
N THR A 208 5.18 -11.73 -15.86
CA THR A 208 3.79 -11.32 -15.71
C THR A 208 3.01 -11.61 -17.00
N ASP A 209 1.99 -12.46 -16.91
CA ASP A 209 0.95 -12.57 -17.95
C ASP A 209 0.02 -11.35 -17.85
N ARG A 210 -0.01 -10.62 -18.96
CA ARG A 210 -0.72 -9.35 -19.14
C ARG A 210 -1.90 -9.45 -20.10
N THR A 211 -2.26 -10.66 -20.53
CA THR A 211 -3.31 -10.90 -21.52
C THR A 211 -4.60 -11.48 -20.92
N SER A 212 -4.48 -12.05 -19.71
CA SER A 212 -5.60 -12.50 -18.88
C SER A 212 -6.51 -11.34 -18.44
N THR A 213 -7.71 -11.68 -17.95
CA THR A 213 -8.70 -10.71 -17.45
C THR A 213 -8.14 -9.77 -16.38
N ARG A 214 -7.25 -10.29 -15.54
CA ARG A 214 -6.45 -9.53 -14.57
C ARG A 214 -4.97 -9.92 -14.73
N PRO A 215 -4.03 -9.06 -14.33
CA PRO A 215 -2.62 -9.41 -14.36
C PRO A 215 -2.37 -10.68 -13.55
N ARG A 216 -1.53 -11.57 -14.09
CA ARG A 216 -1.07 -12.78 -13.42
C ARG A 216 0.44 -12.79 -13.36
N GLN A 217 1.00 -13.30 -12.28
CA GLN A 217 2.44 -13.39 -12.10
C GLN A 217 2.85 -14.81 -11.79
N SER A 218 3.87 -15.31 -12.48
CA SER A 218 4.54 -16.55 -12.13
C SER A 218 5.52 -16.29 -10.99
N ILE A 219 5.35 -17.00 -9.88
CA ILE A 219 6.20 -16.92 -8.69
C ILE A 219 6.94 -18.26 -8.57
N PRO A 220 8.26 -18.26 -8.82
CA PRO A 220 9.07 -19.46 -8.63
C PRO A 220 9.04 -19.93 -7.18
N LYS A 221 9.22 -21.24 -7.00
CA LYS A 221 9.47 -21.86 -5.71
C LYS A 221 10.58 -21.11 -4.98
N GLY A 222 10.35 -20.86 -3.69
CA GLY A 222 11.35 -20.16 -2.86
C GLY A 222 11.31 -18.64 -2.97
N THR A 223 10.55 -18.06 -3.91
CA THR A 223 10.41 -16.61 -4.07
C THR A 223 9.31 -16.06 -3.15
N PRO A 224 9.55 -14.95 -2.41
CA PRO A 224 8.55 -14.36 -1.53
C PRO A 224 7.31 -13.85 -2.27
N LEU A 225 6.13 -14.13 -1.72
CA LEU A 225 4.86 -13.52 -2.12
C LEU A 225 4.85 -12.05 -1.70
N LEU A 226 4.48 -11.15 -2.61
CA LEU A 226 4.53 -9.69 -2.37
C LEU A 226 3.16 -9.08 -2.04
N ALA A 227 2.11 -9.89 -1.92
CA ALA A 227 0.82 -9.45 -1.43
C ALA A 227 0.24 -10.53 -0.51
N HIS A 228 -0.86 -10.19 0.15
CA HIS A 228 -1.67 -11.20 0.82
C HIS A 228 -2.18 -12.18 -0.23
N THR A 229 -1.87 -13.46 -0.07
CA THR A 229 -2.33 -14.52 -0.98
C THR A 229 -3.33 -15.41 -0.26
N VAL A 230 -4.54 -15.54 -0.79
CA VAL A 230 -5.61 -16.35 -0.21
C VAL A 230 -5.13 -17.79 -0.03
N ILE A 231 -5.44 -18.38 1.13
CA ILE A 231 -5.10 -19.78 1.39
C ILE A 231 -5.84 -20.68 0.39
N ALA A 232 -5.07 -21.50 -0.33
CA ALA A 232 -5.58 -22.54 -1.20
C ALA A 232 -5.03 -23.90 -0.76
N SER A 233 -5.89 -24.92 -0.74
CA SER A 233 -5.53 -26.29 -0.39
C SER A 233 -4.63 -26.96 -1.43
N SER A 234 -4.58 -26.40 -2.64
CA SER A 234 -3.79 -26.89 -3.77
C SER A 234 -2.30 -26.60 -3.67
N ILE A 235 -1.86 -25.70 -2.78
CA ILE A 235 -0.45 -25.32 -2.67
C ILE A 235 0.06 -25.37 -1.23
N ARG A 236 1.35 -25.65 -1.10
CA ARG A 236 2.07 -25.55 0.16
C ARG A 236 2.83 -24.25 0.19
N VAL A 237 2.64 -23.48 1.26
CA VAL A 237 3.32 -22.21 1.51
C VAL A 237 3.86 -22.23 2.93
N ARG A 238 5.03 -21.62 3.13
CA ARG A 238 5.63 -21.40 4.44
C ARG A 238 5.65 -19.91 4.75
N GLY A 239 5.09 -19.52 5.89
CA GLY A 239 5.08 -18.13 6.32
C GLY A 239 4.03 -17.88 7.38
N GLN A 240 3.68 -16.62 7.59
CA GLN A 240 2.62 -16.23 8.49
C GLN A 240 1.28 -16.20 7.75
N VAL A 241 0.21 -16.44 8.49
CA VAL A 241 -1.16 -16.30 8.02
C VAL A 241 -1.86 -15.25 8.88
N GLU A 242 -2.73 -14.45 8.25
CA GLU A 242 -3.58 -13.52 8.97
C GLU A 242 -4.92 -13.33 8.26
N PRO A 243 -5.98 -12.96 8.99
CA PRO A 243 -7.21 -12.48 8.36
C PRO A 243 -6.97 -11.11 7.74
N LEU A 244 -7.19 -10.99 6.44
CA LEU A 244 -7.24 -9.71 5.75
C LEU A 244 -8.67 -9.16 5.83
N VAL A 245 -8.83 -8.12 6.64
CA VAL A 245 -10.04 -7.32 6.76
C VAL A 245 -9.68 -5.88 6.46
N GLY A 246 -10.56 -5.16 5.77
CA GLY A 246 -10.40 -3.72 5.65
C GLY A 246 -11.71 -2.99 5.73
N ARG A 247 -11.61 -1.69 5.93
CA ARG A 247 -12.75 -0.79 6.11
C ARG A 247 -13.18 -0.23 4.76
N MET A 248 -14.48 -0.10 4.55
CA MET A 248 -15.07 0.51 3.36
C MET A 248 -15.99 1.67 3.72
N THR A 249 -16.09 2.59 2.79
CA THR A 249 -17.03 3.70 2.85
C THR A 249 -18.04 3.51 1.73
N SER A 250 -19.23 3.04 2.08
CA SER A 250 -20.37 2.94 1.15
C SER A 250 -21.14 4.26 1.10
N GLN A 251 -21.18 5.02 2.20
CA GLN A 251 -21.93 6.27 2.35
C GLN A 251 -21.02 7.42 2.75
N SER A 252 -21.26 8.61 2.19
CA SER A 252 -20.45 9.82 2.41
C SER A 252 -20.37 10.29 3.87
N HIS A 253 -21.35 9.92 4.70
CA HIS A 253 -21.41 10.30 6.12
C HIS A 253 -20.87 9.22 7.08
N ALA A 254 -20.51 8.04 6.56
CA ALA A 254 -20.10 6.87 7.37
C ALA A 254 -18.75 6.32 6.87
N PHE A 255 -17.68 7.09 7.05
CA PHE A 255 -16.34 6.73 6.60
C PHE A 255 -15.81 5.49 7.33
N GLY A 256 -15.46 4.45 6.57
CA GLY A 256 -14.87 3.22 7.11
C GLY A 256 -15.76 2.47 8.10
N PHE A 257 -17.08 2.63 7.99
CA PHE A 257 -18.05 1.97 8.88
C PHE A 257 -18.21 0.48 8.53
N GLU A 258 -18.26 0.16 7.24
CA GLU A 258 -18.41 -1.22 6.79
C GLU A 258 -17.06 -1.95 6.80
N LEU A 259 -17.10 -3.24 7.14
CA LEU A 259 -15.96 -4.14 7.04
C LEU A 259 -16.16 -5.07 5.84
N THR A 260 -15.09 -5.35 5.11
CA THR A 260 -15.11 -6.45 4.13
C THR A 260 -15.22 -7.78 4.84
N ALA A 261 -15.72 -8.79 4.13
CA ALA A 261 -15.61 -10.17 4.58
C ALA A 261 -14.14 -10.49 4.89
N GLY A 262 -13.90 -11.16 6.02
CA GLY A 262 -12.56 -11.60 6.39
C GLY A 262 -12.13 -12.77 5.51
N ILE A 263 -11.00 -12.62 4.84
CA ILE A 263 -10.36 -13.70 4.08
C ILE A 263 -9.05 -14.07 4.76
N VAL A 264 -8.78 -15.37 4.90
CA VAL A 264 -7.53 -15.83 5.51
C VAL A 264 -6.46 -15.93 4.43
N CYS A 265 -5.37 -15.21 4.61
CA CYS A 265 -4.30 -15.09 3.63
C CYS A 265 -2.94 -15.43 4.24
N TRP A 266 -2.06 -15.99 3.43
CA TRP A 266 -0.62 -15.88 3.63
C TRP A 266 -0.20 -14.42 3.56
N THR A 267 0.65 -13.97 4.47
CA THR A 267 1.14 -12.58 4.49
C THR A 267 2.24 -12.36 3.45
N PRO A 268 2.46 -11.11 3.00
CA PRO A 268 3.65 -10.77 2.23
C PRO A 268 4.93 -11.25 2.91
N GLY A 269 5.83 -11.85 2.14
CA GLY A 269 7.04 -12.51 2.60
C GLY A 269 6.93 -14.02 2.78
N SER A 270 5.72 -14.57 2.79
CA SER A 270 5.50 -16.01 2.75
C SER A 270 6.01 -16.62 1.44
N VAL A 271 6.45 -17.88 1.48
CA VAL A 271 7.19 -18.51 0.38
C VAL A 271 6.48 -19.78 -0.09
N PRO A 272 6.13 -19.91 -1.38
CA PRO A 272 5.55 -21.13 -1.91
C PRO A 272 6.61 -22.23 -2.03
N MET A 273 6.19 -23.47 -1.80
CA MET A 273 7.05 -24.65 -1.85
C MET A 273 7.17 -25.28 -3.25
N ASP A 274 6.37 -24.77 -4.18
CA ASP A 274 6.26 -25.17 -5.58
C ASP A 274 6.14 -23.90 -6.43
N ASP A 275 6.37 -23.98 -7.74
CA ASP A 275 6.12 -22.85 -8.64
C ASP A 275 4.61 -22.59 -8.70
N VAL A 276 4.21 -21.33 -8.55
CA VAL A 276 2.79 -20.96 -8.53
C VAL A 276 2.52 -19.80 -9.49
N GLN A 277 1.33 -19.77 -10.06
CA GLN A 277 0.83 -18.58 -10.75
C GLN A 277 -0.21 -17.90 -9.85
N VAL A 278 -0.09 -16.59 -9.69
CA VAL A 278 -1.01 -15.79 -8.88
C VAL A 278 -1.72 -14.74 -9.72
N GLN A 279 -2.99 -14.47 -9.44
CA GLN A 279 -3.77 -13.42 -10.08
C GLN A 279 -4.01 -12.23 -9.14
N PHE A 280 -3.95 -11.02 -9.67
CA PHE A 280 -4.19 -9.78 -8.93
C PHE A 280 -5.69 -9.48 -8.84
N GLU A 281 -6.27 -9.64 -7.65
CA GLU A 281 -7.68 -9.36 -7.44
C GLU A 281 -8.00 -7.85 -7.48
N PRO A 282 -9.28 -7.46 -7.66
CA PRO A 282 -9.69 -6.06 -7.66
C PRO A 282 -9.34 -5.30 -6.37
N GLU A 283 -9.26 -5.99 -5.23
CA GLU A 283 -8.79 -5.41 -3.96
C GLU A 283 -7.28 -5.55 -3.73
N GLY A 284 -6.60 -6.22 -4.68
CA GLY A 284 -5.16 -6.41 -4.80
C GLY A 284 -4.52 -7.38 -3.82
N HIS A 285 -5.30 -8.18 -3.10
CA HIS A 285 -4.81 -9.48 -2.65
C HIS A 285 -4.68 -10.43 -3.86
N TRP A 286 -4.03 -11.57 -3.66
CA TRP A 286 -3.77 -12.55 -4.69
C TRP A 286 -4.53 -13.84 -4.43
N HIS A 287 -4.87 -14.56 -5.49
CA HIS A 287 -5.24 -15.96 -5.41
C HIS A 287 -4.39 -16.77 -6.38
N VAL A 288 -4.25 -18.06 -6.10
CA VAL A 288 -3.49 -19.00 -6.92
C VAL A 288 -4.38 -19.53 -8.03
N VAL A 289 -3.88 -19.52 -9.27
CA VAL A 289 -4.60 -20.01 -10.47
C VAL A 289 -3.97 -21.28 -11.04
#